data_AF-A0A0B0D1Y0-F1
#
_entry.id   AF-A0A0B0D1Y0-F1
#
_cell.length_a   1.000
_cell.length_b   1.000
_cell.length_c   1.000
_cell.angle_alpha   90.00
_cell.angle_beta   90.00
_cell.angle_gamma   90.00
#
_symmetry.space_group_name_H-M   'P 1'
#
loop_
_entity.id
_entity.type
_entity.pdbx_description
1 polymer ?
#
loop_
_entity_poly.entity_id
_entity_poly.type
_entity_poly.pdbx_seq_one_letter_code
_entity_poly.pdbx_strand_id
1 'polypeptide(L)'
;MNKTFIALENFRYANPFKCLCGPQTLNINKKDRLYFLSAPDYNERLGWYIPIQRNQHIRFHMYLNDLQLLYQNNQVCSELDVELAIIYHQYKVDQALDQRDDHLFIKHMQILQDWKEFLPHSISAPREGV
;
A
#
# COMPACT_ATOMS: atom_id res chain seq x y z
N MET A 1 -14.03 -2.49 -8.67
CA MET A 1 -13.25 -2.00 -7.51
C MET A 1 -11.78 -2.16 -7.84
N ASN A 2 -11.06 -1.06 -8.06
CA ASN A 2 -9.63 -1.09 -8.32
C ASN A 2 -8.94 -1.32 -6.98
N LYS A 3 -8.30 -2.47 -6.81
CA LYS A 3 -7.54 -2.78 -5.59
C LYS A 3 -6.17 -2.14 -5.72
N THR A 4 -5.85 -1.25 -4.78
CA THR A 4 -4.53 -0.62 -4.68
C THR A 4 -3.85 -1.12 -3.42
N PHE A 5 -2.60 -1.55 -3.56
CA PHE A 5 -1.71 -1.83 -2.44
C PHE A 5 -0.59 -0.79 -2.38
N ILE A 6 -0.12 -0.52 -1.18
CA ILE A 6 0.95 0.44 -0.88
C ILE A 6 2.10 -0.33 -0.24
N ALA A 7 3.31 -0.13 -0.74
CA ALA A 7 4.51 -0.69 -0.14
C ALA A 7 4.89 0.05 1.15
N LEU A 8 4.99 -0.68 2.25
CA LEU A 8 5.35 -0.13 3.57
C LEU A 8 6.87 -0.05 3.77
N GLU A 9 7.63 -0.79 2.98
CA GLU A 9 9.09 -0.82 3.00
C GLU A 9 9.68 -1.09 1.60
N ASN A 10 11.01 -1.02 1.48
CA ASN A 10 11.71 -1.33 0.25
C ASN A 10 11.89 -2.85 0.12
N PHE A 11 11.52 -3.43 -1.03
CA PHE A 11 11.76 -4.84 -1.31
C PHE A 11 12.06 -5.09 -2.78
N ARG A 12 12.65 -6.26 -3.08
CA ARG A 12 12.90 -6.70 -4.45
C ARG A 12 11.91 -7.79 -4.83
N TYR A 13 11.27 -7.62 -5.98
CA TYR A 13 10.42 -8.63 -6.58
C TYR A 13 11.12 -9.20 -7.82
N ALA A 14 11.45 -10.49 -7.79
CA ALA A 14 11.99 -11.20 -8.94
C ALA A 14 10.83 -11.74 -9.76
N ASN A 15 10.71 -11.31 -11.02
CA ASN A 15 9.68 -11.77 -11.93
C ASN A 15 9.97 -13.23 -12.33
N PRO A 16 9.09 -14.18 -11.94
CA PRO A 16 9.28 -15.59 -12.27
C PRO A 16 8.94 -15.91 -13.72
N PHE A 17 8.28 -14.99 -14.44
CA PHE A 17 7.81 -15.18 -15.80
C PHE A 17 8.88 -14.78 -16.82
N LYS A 18 9.70 -15.76 -17.26
CA LYS A 18 10.77 -15.57 -18.25
C LYS A 18 10.31 -15.08 -19.63
N CYS A 19 9.02 -15.24 -19.96
CA CYS A 19 8.46 -14.96 -21.30
C CYS A 19 7.67 -13.65 -21.41
N LEU A 20 7.50 -12.90 -20.32
CA LEU A 20 6.69 -11.68 -20.31
C LEU A 20 7.60 -10.45 -20.44
N CYS A 21 7.30 -9.57 -21.39
CA CYS A 21 7.99 -8.30 -21.62
C CYS A 21 7.95 -7.43 -20.34
N GLY A 22 9.02 -7.49 -19.54
CA GLY A 22 9.14 -6.73 -18.29
C GLY A 22 10.48 -6.97 -17.60
N PRO A 23 10.84 -6.16 -16.59
CA PRO A 23 12.07 -6.35 -15.84
C PRO A 23 12.08 -7.72 -15.15
N GLN A 24 13.22 -8.44 -15.20
CA GLN A 24 13.40 -9.69 -14.45
C GLN A 24 13.42 -9.46 -12.93
N THR A 25 13.84 -8.27 -12.50
CA THR A 25 13.82 -7.85 -11.09
C THR A 25 13.30 -6.43 -11.01
N LEU A 26 12.33 -6.19 -10.13
CA LEU A 26 11.83 -4.87 -9.79
C LEU A 26 12.22 -4.52 -8.35
N ASN A 27 12.79 -3.33 -8.17
CA ASN A 27 12.93 -2.73 -6.84
C ASN A 27 11.64 -1.97 -6.53
N ILE A 28 10.86 -2.44 -5.57
CA ILE A 28 9.69 -1.71 -5.05
C ILE A 28 10.16 -0.88 -3.86
N ASN A 29 9.89 0.41 -3.89
CA ASN A 29 10.29 1.33 -2.84
C ASN A 29 9.12 1.58 -1.88
N LYS A 30 9.43 1.96 -0.63
CA LYS A 30 8.45 2.47 0.34
C LYS A 30 7.61 3.56 -0.34
N LYS A 31 6.29 3.50 -0.13
CA LYS A 31 5.25 4.37 -0.72
C LYS A 31 4.93 4.10 -2.20
N ASP A 32 5.59 3.15 -2.86
CA ASP A 32 5.15 2.72 -4.19
C ASP A 32 3.73 2.15 -4.13
N ARG A 33 2.93 2.48 -5.14
CA ARG A 33 1.54 2.04 -5.30
C ARG A 33 1.46 0.96 -6.36
N LEU A 34 0.85 -0.16 -5.98
CA LEU A 34 0.64 -1.35 -6.79
C LEU A 34 -0.84 -1.41 -7.18
N TYR A 35 -1.14 -1.06 -8.42
CA TYR A 35 -2.50 -1.04 -8.95
C TYR A 35 -2.81 -2.35 -9.65
N PHE A 36 -3.91 -2.98 -9.28
CA PHE A 36 -4.39 -4.15 -10.00
C PHE A 36 -4.98 -3.70 -11.33
N LEU A 37 -4.47 -4.25 -12.44
CA LEU A 37 -4.97 -3.94 -13.77
C LEU A 37 -6.23 -4.75 -14.12
N SER A 38 -6.37 -5.94 -13.53
CA SER A 38 -7.55 -6.81 -13.66
C SER A 38 -7.73 -7.68 -12.43
N ALA A 39 -8.78 -8.49 -12.42
CA ALA A 39 -8.92 -9.58 -11.47
C ALA A 39 -7.78 -10.61 -11.63
N PRO A 40 -7.47 -11.38 -10.57
CA PRO A 40 -6.57 -12.53 -10.66
C PRO A 40 -7.04 -13.53 -11.71
N ASP A 41 -6.09 -14.10 -12.46
CA ASP A 41 -6.34 -15.15 -13.44
C ASP A 41 -5.58 -16.42 -13.07
N TYR A 42 -6.11 -17.56 -13.50
CA TYR A 42 -5.55 -18.87 -13.21
C TYR A 42 -4.98 -19.51 -14.47
N ASN A 43 -3.75 -19.98 -14.38
CA ASN A 43 -3.11 -20.76 -15.43
C ASN A 43 -2.63 -22.10 -14.87
N GLU A 44 -2.89 -23.22 -15.55
CA GLU A 44 -2.53 -24.56 -15.06
C GLU A 44 -1.04 -24.75 -14.77
N ARG A 45 -0.15 -24.03 -15.47
CA ARG A 45 1.31 -24.12 -15.30
C ARG A 45 1.85 -23.15 -14.26
N LEU A 46 1.15 -22.04 -14.02
CA LEU A 46 1.65 -20.90 -13.25
C LEU A 46 0.85 -20.67 -11.96
N GLY A 47 -0.33 -21.26 -11.82
CA GLY A 47 -1.26 -21.00 -10.72
C GLY A 47 -1.97 -19.64 -10.85
N TRP A 48 -2.34 -19.06 -9.71
CA TRP A 48 -3.01 -17.76 -9.64
C TRP A 48 -2.02 -16.61 -9.75
N TYR A 49 -2.24 -15.72 -10.71
CA TYR A 49 -1.41 -14.55 -10.95
C TYR A 49 -2.26 -13.30 -11.22
N ILE A 50 -1.66 -12.13 -11.04
CA ILE A 50 -2.35 -10.83 -11.14
C ILE A 50 -1.47 -9.87 -11.95
N PRO A 51 -2.03 -9.20 -12.98
CA PRO A 51 -1.35 -8.09 -13.63
C PRO A 51 -1.39 -6.84 -12.73
N ILE A 52 -0.21 -6.31 -12.43
CA ILE A 52 -0.01 -5.16 -11.55
C ILE A 52 0.70 -4.04 -12.32
N GLN A 53 0.33 -2.80 -12.02
CA GLN A 53 1.05 -1.61 -12.45
C GLN A 53 1.60 -0.87 -11.24
N ARG A 54 2.92 -0.62 -11.21
CA ARG A 54 3.58 0.19 -10.18
C ARG A 54 3.59 1.66 -10.58
N ASN A 55 3.10 2.54 -9.70
CA ASN A 55 3.09 4.00 -9.86
C ASN A 55 2.61 4.47 -11.23
N GLN A 56 1.66 3.75 -11.85
CA GLN A 56 1.18 4.04 -13.22
C GLN A 56 2.24 3.97 -14.35
N HIS A 57 3.45 3.47 -14.08
CA HIS A 57 4.54 3.44 -15.07
C HIS A 57 4.95 2.04 -15.50
N ILE A 58 5.17 1.14 -14.55
CA ILE A 58 5.75 -0.19 -14.83
C ILE A 58 4.71 -1.26 -14.67
N ARG A 59 4.47 -2.06 -15.71
CA ARG A 59 3.54 -3.20 -15.68
C ARG A 59 4.31 -4.51 -15.51
N PHE A 60 3.79 -5.39 -14.68
CA PHE A 60 4.37 -6.71 -14.43
C PHE A 60 3.29 -7.66 -13.89
N HIS A 61 3.62 -8.94 -13.77
CA HIS A 61 2.74 -9.95 -13.19
C HIS A 61 3.29 -10.43 -11.85
N MET A 62 2.40 -10.63 -10.89
CA MET A 62 2.73 -11.15 -9.56
C MET A 62 1.90 -12.39 -9.25
N TYR A 63 2.50 -13.42 -8.64
CA TYR A 63 1.71 -14.52 -8.10
C TYR A 63 0.85 -14.02 -6.94
N LEU A 64 -0.39 -14.50 -6.86
CA LEU A 64 -1.29 -14.13 -5.76
C LEU A 64 -0.70 -14.54 -4.40
N ASN A 65 -0.01 -15.69 -4.35
CA ASN A 65 0.64 -16.18 -3.13
C ASN A 65 1.79 -15.25 -2.68
N ASP A 66 2.56 -14.69 -3.62
CA ASP A 66 3.63 -13.76 -3.29
C ASP A 66 3.04 -12.47 -2.69
N LEU A 67 1.97 -11.95 -3.29
CA LEU A 67 1.27 -10.79 -2.75
C LEU A 67 0.70 -11.06 -1.36
N GLN A 68 0.10 -12.23 -1.15
CA GLN A 68 -0.41 -12.63 0.15
C GLN A 68 0.71 -12.70 1.20
N LEU A 69 1.87 -13.25 0.84
CA LEU A 69 3.03 -13.29 1.73
C LEU A 69 3.53 -11.89 2.07
N LEU A 70 3.63 -10.99 1.08
CA LEU A 70 3.99 -9.59 1.30
C LEU A 70 3.02 -8.90 2.26
N TYR A 71 1.71 -9.20 2.14
CA TYR A 71 0.69 -8.66 3.03
C TYR A 71 0.82 -9.20 4.45
N GLN A 72 0.96 -10.52 4.60
CA GLN A 72 1.13 -11.18 5.90
C GLN A 72 2.40 -10.73 6.64
N ASN A 73 3.45 -10.40 5.89
CA ASN A 73 4.71 -9.89 6.42
C ASN A 73 4.70 -8.38 6.70
N ASN A 74 3.56 -7.69 6.55
CA ASN A 74 3.44 -6.23 6.66
C ASN A 74 4.37 -5.44 5.71
N GLN A 75 4.72 -6.01 4.56
CA GLN A 75 5.56 -5.34 3.55
C GLN A 75 4.71 -4.52 2.57
N VAL A 76 3.46 -4.93 2.38
CA VAL A 76 2.44 -4.18 1.64
C VAL A 76 1.15 -4.12 2.44
N CYS A 77 0.36 -3.09 2.21
CA CYS A 77 -0.94 -2.88 2.84
C CYS A 77 -1.95 -2.42 1.79
N SER A 78 -3.24 -2.74 1.97
CA SER A 78 -4.24 -2.17 1.06
C SER A 78 -4.44 -0.68 1.35
N GLU A 79 -4.82 0.09 0.34
CA GLU A 79 -5.14 1.52 0.55
C GLU A 79 -6.28 1.72 1.55
N LEU A 80 -7.28 0.82 1.53
CA LEU A 80 -8.36 0.81 2.51
C LEU A 80 -7.86 0.59 3.93
N ASP A 81 -6.92 -0.34 4.13
CA ASP A 81 -6.34 -0.59 5.46
C ASP A 81 -5.58 0.64 5.98
N VAL A 82 -4.92 1.40 5.11
CA VAL A 82 -4.27 2.67 5.46
C VAL A 82 -5.31 3.71 5.89
N GLU A 83 -6.39 3.87 5.12
CA GLU A 83 -7.49 4.78 5.46
C GLU A 83 -8.11 4.42 6.83
N LEU A 84 -8.38 3.14 7.05
CA LEU A 84 -8.92 2.64 8.31
C LEU A 84 -7.96 2.86 9.49
N ALA A 85 -6.65 2.65 9.28
CA ALA A 85 -5.64 2.92 10.31
C ALA A 85 -5.61 4.40 10.71
N ILE A 86 -5.67 5.31 9.72
CA ILE A 86 -5.72 6.75 9.96
C ILE A 86 -6.98 7.13 10.74
N ILE A 87 -8.14 6.64 10.32
CA ILE A 87 -9.42 6.89 11.01
C ILE A 87 -9.37 6.40 12.46
N TYR A 88 -8.90 5.17 12.67
CA TYR A 88 -8.79 4.58 14.00
C TYR A 88 -7.85 5.39 14.91
N HIS A 89 -6.67 5.75 14.42
CA HIS A 89 -5.70 6.48 15.22
C HIS A 89 -6.11 7.93 15.49
N GLN A 90 -6.79 8.59 14.55
CA GLN A 90 -7.40 9.89 14.80
C GLN A 90 -8.43 9.81 15.92
N TYR A 91 -9.35 8.84 15.86
CA TYR A 91 -10.33 8.61 16.93
C TYR A 91 -9.66 8.36 18.29
N LYS A 92 -8.55 7.62 18.32
CA LYS A 92 -7.79 7.38 19.56
C LYS A 92 -7.07 8.61 20.10
N VAL A 93 -6.58 9.49 19.22
CA VAL A 93 -6.05 10.79 19.61
C VAL A 93 -7.13 11.63 20.28
N ASP A 94 -8.31 11.72 19.66
CA ASP A 94 -9.44 12.50 20.18
C ASP A 94 -9.89 11.94 21.55
N GLN A 95 -10.00 10.61 21.67
CA GLN A 95 -10.31 9.94 22.93
C GLN A 95 -9.28 10.23 24.04
N ALA A 96 -7.99 10.26 23.69
CA ALA A 96 -6.93 10.56 24.66
C ALA A 96 -6.98 12.01 25.15
N LEU A 97 -7.34 12.96 24.27
CA LEU A 97 -7.57 14.36 24.64
C LEU A 97 -8.74 14.51 25.61
N ASP A 98 -9.86 13.83 25.34
CA ASP A 98 -11.04 13.81 26.22
C ASP A 98 -10.70 13.27 27.62
N GLN A 99 -9.82 12.26 27.68
CA GLN A 99 -9.40 11.61 28.92
C GLN A 99 -8.22 12.32 29.62
N ARG A 100 -7.61 13.33 28.97
CA ARG A 100 -6.36 13.95 29.40
C ARG A 100 -5.24 12.93 29.65
N ASP A 101 -5.17 11.90 28.80
CA ASP A 101 -4.13 10.87 28.83
C ASP A 101 -3.02 11.22 27.84
N ASP A 102 -1.98 11.88 28.34
CA ASP A 102 -0.83 12.32 27.54
C ASP A 102 -0.09 11.14 26.89
N HIS A 103 -0.06 9.98 27.56
CA HIS A 103 0.71 8.83 27.09
C HIS A 103 0.03 8.15 25.89
N LEU A 104 -1.30 8.02 25.95
CA LEU A 104 -2.10 7.56 24.81
C LEU A 104 -2.10 8.56 23.66
N PHE A 105 -2.17 9.85 23.97
CA PHE A 105 -2.12 10.92 22.98
C PHE A 105 -0.82 10.84 22.17
N ILE A 106 0.34 10.86 22.84
CA ILE A 106 1.65 10.82 22.18
C ILE A 106 1.79 9.57 21.32
N LYS A 107 1.42 8.40 21.87
CA LYS A 107 1.50 7.12 21.15
C LYS A 107 0.67 7.14 19.87
N HIS A 108 -0.61 7.53 19.96
CA HIS A 108 -1.49 7.48 18.80
C HIS A 108 -1.22 8.60 17.81
N MET A 109 -0.73 9.75 18.26
CA MET A 109 -0.31 10.84 17.38
C MET A 109 0.90 10.45 16.53
N GLN A 110 1.91 9.78 17.11
CA GLN A 110 3.06 9.27 16.37
C GLN A 110 2.63 8.26 15.29
N ILE A 111 1.84 7.26 15.66
CA ILE A 111 1.36 6.24 14.71
C ILE A 111 0.48 6.87 13.62
N LEU A 112 -0.37 7.84 13.97
CA LEU A 112 -1.17 8.58 13.00
C LEU A 112 -0.30 9.33 11.99
N GLN A 113 0.78 9.96 12.45
CA GLN A 113 1.73 10.66 11.59
C GLN A 113 2.42 9.67 10.63
N ASP A 114 2.86 8.52 11.12
CA ASP A 114 3.47 7.47 10.31
C ASP A 114 2.53 6.98 9.20
N TRP A 115 1.25 6.74 9.51
CA TRP A 115 0.28 6.32 8.50
C TRP A 115 -0.06 7.42 7.49
N LYS A 116 -0.13 8.68 7.93
CA LYS A 116 -0.35 9.83 7.02
C LYS A 116 0.75 9.97 5.98
N GLU A 117 1.96 9.46 6.23
CA GLU A 117 3.04 9.47 5.23
C GLU A 117 2.73 8.67 3.95
N PHE A 118 1.80 7.72 4.02
CA PHE A 118 1.40 6.85 2.91
C PHE A 118 0.22 7.39 2.10
N LEU A 119 -0.39 8.49 2.54
CA LEU A 119 -1.40 9.21 1.76
C LEU A 119 -0.77 9.81 0.50
N PRO A 120 -1.52 9.84 -0.62
CA PRO A 120 -1.04 10.50 -1.82
C PRO A 120 -0.86 11.99 -1.53
N HIS A 121 0.25 12.60 -1.96
CA HIS A 121 0.57 14.02 -1.74
C HIS A 121 -0.34 15.00 -2.51
N SER A 122 -1.52 14.58 -2.98
CA SER A 122 -2.48 15.38 -3.74
C SER A 122 -3.69 15.82 -2.91
N ILE A 123 -3.52 16.05 -1.61
CA ILE A 123 -4.46 16.83 -0.79
C ILE A 123 -3.64 17.76 0.12
N SER A 124 -2.84 18.62 -0.48
CA SER A 124 -2.22 19.76 0.20
C SER A 124 -2.43 21.01 -0.65
N ALA A 125 -3.64 21.56 -0.54
CA ALA A 125 -4.02 22.99 -0.62
C ALA A 125 -5.42 23.15 -1.27
N PRO A 126 -6.32 23.94 -0.66
CA PRO A 126 -7.44 24.51 -1.40
C PRO A 126 -6.86 25.40 -2.50
N ARG A 127 -7.38 25.28 -3.73
CA ARG A 127 -7.22 26.33 -4.74
C ARG A 127 -8.06 27.54 -4.29
N GLU A 128 -7.49 28.40 -3.47
CA GLU A 128 -8.00 29.76 -3.27
C GLU A 128 -7.36 30.69 -4.30
N GLY A 129 -8.18 31.30 -5.18
CA GLY A 129 -7.92 32.50 -6.00
C GLY A 129 -6.79 32.39 -7.04
N VAL A 130 -6.88 32.88 -8.27
CA VAL A 130 -7.71 33.89 -8.96
C VAL A 130 -7.78 33.47 -10.43
#